data_AF-A0A2V6NKX4-F1
#
_entry.id   AF-A0A2V6NKX4-F1
#
_cell.length_a   1.000
_cell.length_b   1.000
_cell.length_c   1.000
_cell.angle_alpha   90.00
_cell.angle_beta   90.00
_cell.angle_gamma   90.00
#
_symmetry.space_group_name_H-M   'P 1'
#
loop_
_entity.id
_entity.type
_entity.pdbx_description
1 polymer ?
#
loop_
_entity_poly.entity_id
_entity_poly.type
_entity_poly.pdbx_seq_one_letter_code
_entity_poly.pdbx_strand_id
1 'polypeptide(L)'
;MWRLTSLAGVLAFLLSSCDPAFHVVPVGWRKLESGHFERQVRDLHIETAAVGGLAGEWWIGVDFLVTDAKKPVVPKVNTLVTSHGRFPGKFRETPHSLPADAASHPEKVLLAADWEFPKDTTLPENLGESPTVEVSFLYGGERRNFTVSYRRE
;
A
#
# COMPACT_ATOMS: atom_id res chain seq x y z
N MET A 1 52.69 -19.90 -23.19
CA MET A 1 52.02 -18.69 -22.64
C MET A 1 50.57 -18.73 -23.07
N TRP A 2 49.63 -18.95 -22.16
CA TRP A 2 48.23 -18.54 -22.29
C TRP A 2 47.59 -18.64 -20.90
N ARG A 3 47.30 -17.49 -20.29
CA ARG A 3 46.46 -17.37 -19.09
C ARG A 3 45.12 -16.80 -19.55
N LEU A 4 44.13 -17.67 -19.71
CA LEU A 4 42.72 -17.30 -19.72
C LEU A 4 42.21 -17.56 -18.31
N THR A 5 42.23 -16.53 -17.47
CA THR A 5 41.64 -16.60 -16.12
C THR A 5 40.49 -15.62 -16.02
N SER A 6 39.29 -16.20 -15.93
CA SER A 6 38.12 -15.75 -15.19
C SER A 6 37.66 -14.31 -15.37
N LEU A 7 36.87 -14.06 -16.41
CA LEU A 7 35.95 -12.92 -16.49
C LEU A 7 34.53 -13.26 -15.99
N ALA A 8 34.34 -14.37 -15.26
CA ALA A 8 33.02 -14.87 -14.84
C ALA A 8 32.60 -14.45 -13.42
N GLY A 9 33.48 -13.80 -12.64
CA GLY A 9 33.23 -13.48 -11.23
C GLY A 9 32.57 -12.12 -10.95
N VAL A 10 32.55 -11.19 -11.91
CA VAL A 10 32.08 -9.82 -11.66
C VAL A 10 30.59 -9.64 -11.99
N LEU A 11 30.00 -10.50 -12.83
CA LEU A 11 28.60 -10.36 -13.22
C LEU A 11 27.59 -10.93 -12.19
N ALA A 12 28.06 -11.56 -11.11
CA ALA A 12 27.21 -12.09 -10.05
C ALA A 12 26.81 -11.03 -9.00
N PHE A 13 27.45 -9.84 -8.98
CA PHE A 13 27.11 -8.74 -8.06
C PHE A 13 26.02 -7.80 -8.60
N LEU A 14 25.60 -7.92 -9.86
CA LEU A 14 24.51 -7.12 -10.44
C LEU A 14 23.12 -7.75 -10.22
N LEU A 15 23.05 -8.93 -9.61
CA LEU A 15 21.83 -9.49 -9.02
C LEU A 15 21.72 -9.13 -7.53
N SER A 16 22.24 -7.96 -7.15
CA SER A 16 21.92 -7.33 -5.87
C SER A 16 20.43 -6.96 -5.90
N SER A 17 19.60 -7.96 -5.63
CA SER A 17 18.64 -7.86 -4.54
C SER A 17 17.94 -6.50 -4.53
N CYS A 18 16.90 -6.33 -5.34
CA CYS A 18 15.82 -5.37 -5.05
C CYS A 18 15.14 -5.81 -3.75
N ASP A 19 15.88 -5.77 -2.63
CA ASP A 19 15.29 -5.88 -1.32
C ASP A 19 14.62 -4.54 -1.05
N PRO A 20 13.28 -4.51 -0.87
CA PRO A 20 12.60 -3.25 -0.61
C PRO A 20 13.18 -2.60 0.66
N ALA A 21 13.38 -1.28 0.63
CA ALA A 21 13.88 -0.56 1.80
C ALA A 21 12.90 -0.57 2.97
N PHE A 22 11.61 -0.73 2.66
CA PHE A 22 10.60 -1.06 3.63
C PHE A 22 9.59 -2.03 3.02
N HIS A 23 9.09 -2.92 3.85
CA HIS A 23 7.96 -3.76 3.56
C HIS A 23 7.08 -3.78 4.80
N VAL A 24 5.80 -3.44 4.65
CA VAL A 24 4.85 -3.39 5.75
C VAL A 24 3.58 -4.15 5.43
N VAL A 25 3.05 -4.85 6.42
CA VAL A 25 1.86 -5.69 6.29
C VAL A 25 0.74 -5.24 7.22
N PRO A 26 -0.53 -5.32 6.78
CA PRO A 26 -1.68 -5.00 7.64
C PRO A 26 -1.76 -5.90 8.88
N VAL A 27 -1.95 -5.30 10.05
CA VAL A 27 -2.05 -5.98 11.33
C VAL A 27 -3.49 -6.35 11.64
N GLY A 28 -3.73 -7.62 11.95
CA GLY A 28 -5.06 -8.13 12.32
C GLY A 28 -6.01 -8.36 11.14
N TRP A 29 -5.49 -8.35 9.92
CA TRP A 29 -6.23 -8.67 8.69
C TRP A 29 -5.99 -10.14 8.31
N ARG A 30 -6.97 -10.77 7.68
CA ARG A 30 -6.87 -12.16 7.23
C ARG A 30 -6.08 -12.20 5.92
N LYS A 31 -4.97 -12.93 5.89
CA LYS A 31 -4.19 -13.15 4.66
C LYS A 31 -4.94 -14.13 3.74
N LEU A 32 -5.05 -13.78 2.46
CA LEU A 32 -5.64 -14.59 1.39
C LEU A 32 -4.57 -15.43 0.68
N GLU A 33 -5.00 -16.46 -0.05
CA GLU A 33 -4.10 -17.27 -0.88
C GLU A 33 -3.40 -16.45 -1.98
N SER A 34 -4.04 -15.37 -2.44
CA SER A 34 -3.44 -14.40 -3.38
C SER A 34 -2.26 -13.62 -2.80
N GLY A 35 -2.02 -13.69 -1.48
CA GLY A 35 -1.05 -12.87 -0.76
C GLY A 35 -1.59 -11.51 -0.30
N HIS A 36 -2.81 -11.14 -0.72
CA HIS A 36 -3.51 -9.97 -0.21
C HIS A 36 -4.05 -10.19 1.21
N PHE A 37 -4.58 -9.14 1.80
CA PHE A 37 -5.15 -9.12 3.13
C PHE A 37 -6.57 -8.58 3.05
N GLU A 38 -7.48 -9.18 3.80
CA GLU A 38 -8.86 -8.74 3.85
C GLU A 38 -9.38 -8.50 5.27
N ARG A 39 -10.41 -7.66 5.36
CA ARG A 39 -11.18 -7.41 6.56
C ARG A 39 -12.62 -7.04 6.22
N GLN A 40 -13.55 -7.54 7.01
CA GLN A 40 -14.94 -7.11 6.94
C GLN A 40 -15.15 -5.81 7.74
N VAL A 41 -15.78 -4.83 7.09
CA VAL A 41 -16.22 -3.56 7.70
C VAL A 41 -17.72 -3.44 7.50
N ARG A 42 -18.48 -3.89 8.50
CA ARG A 42 -19.95 -4.03 8.44
C ARG A 42 -20.37 -4.94 7.28
N ASP A 43 -21.12 -4.42 6.32
CA ASP A 43 -21.59 -5.13 5.12
C ASP A 43 -20.63 -5.02 3.92
N LEU A 44 -19.42 -4.49 4.11
CA LEU A 44 -18.40 -4.37 3.06
C LEU A 44 -17.20 -5.26 3.36
N HIS A 45 -16.61 -5.82 2.30
CA HIS A 45 -15.33 -6.49 2.35
C HIS A 45 -14.26 -5.54 1.81
N ILE A 46 -13.16 -5.40 2.55
CA ILE A 46 -12.05 -4.54 2.18
C ILE A 46 -10.83 -5.43 1.97
N GLU A 47 -10.22 -5.34 0.80
CA GLU A 47 -8.95 -5.99 0.48
C GLU A 47 -7.83 -4.97 0.31
N THR A 48 -6.62 -5.34 0.67
CA THR A 48 -5.40 -4.54 0.46
C THR A 48 -4.19 -5.45 0.27
N ALA A 49 -3.10 -4.92 -0.26
CA ALA A 49 -1.84 -5.63 -0.39
C ALA A 49 -0.88 -5.27 0.77
N ALA A 50 0.23 -6.02 0.87
CA ALA A 50 1.40 -5.51 1.57
C ALA A 50 1.93 -4.27 0.83
N VAL A 51 2.52 -3.34 1.56
CA VAL A 51 3.05 -2.10 0.98
C VAL A 51 4.56 -2.14 1.08
N GLY A 52 5.23 -2.06 -0.06
CA GLY A 52 6.68 -2.03 -0.15
C GLY A 52 7.14 -0.84 -0.97
N GLY A 53 8.37 -0.42 -0.74
CA GLY A 53 8.99 0.65 -1.51
C GLY A 53 10.51 0.61 -1.46
N LEU A 54 11.11 1.33 -2.38
CA LEU A 54 12.56 1.34 -2.60
C LEU A 54 13.27 2.34 -1.70
N ALA A 55 14.59 2.15 -1.54
CA ALA A 55 15.42 3.07 -0.77
C ALA A 55 15.40 4.46 -1.40
N GLY A 56 15.20 5.50 -0.59
CA GLY A 56 15.18 6.89 -1.04
C GLY A 56 13.84 7.35 -1.65
N GLU A 57 12.81 6.51 -1.66
CA GLU A 57 11.47 6.96 -1.98
C GLU A 57 10.96 7.95 -0.91
N TRP A 58 10.18 8.91 -1.40
CA TRP A 58 9.60 10.03 -0.64
C TRP A 58 8.07 10.01 -0.74
N TRP A 59 7.47 8.88 -1.11
CA TRP A 59 6.03 8.71 -1.24
C TRP A 59 5.60 7.28 -0.94
N ILE A 60 4.41 7.08 -0.39
CA ILE A 60 3.84 5.74 -0.21
C ILE A 60 2.46 5.70 -0.85
N GLY A 61 2.16 4.61 -1.55
CA GLY A 61 0.85 4.35 -2.14
C GLY A 61 0.22 3.11 -1.51
N VAL A 62 -1.07 3.22 -1.18
CA VAL A 62 -1.85 2.12 -0.61
C VAL A 62 -3.16 1.99 -1.36
N ASP A 63 -3.51 0.74 -1.69
CA ASP A 63 -4.74 0.39 -2.37
C ASP A 63 -5.71 -0.33 -1.44
N PHE A 64 -6.96 0.12 -1.41
CA PHE A 64 -8.06 -0.61 -0.80
C PHE A 64 -9.12 -0.92 -1.84
N LEU A 65 -9.37 -2.20 -2.07
CA LEU A 65 -10.47 -2.66 -2.89
C LEU A 65 -11.67 -2.92 -1.98
N VAL A 66 -12.71 -2.12 -2.12
CA VAL A 66 -14.00 -2.32 -1.48
C VAL A 66 -14.83 -3.22 -2.37
N THR A 67 -15.19 -4.40 -1.90
CA THR A 67 -16.06 -5.35 -2.60
C THR A 67 -17.43 -5.41 -1.93
N ASP A 68 -18.40 -6.02 -2.62
CA ASP A 68 -19.81 -6.08 -2.23
C ASP A 68 -20.48 -4.70 -2.05
N ALA A 69 -19.97 -3.68 -2.75
CA ALA A 69 -20.49 -2.33 -2.69
C ALA A 69 -21.81 -2.23 -3.49
N LYS A 70 -22.95 -2.35 -2.79
CA LYS A 70 -24.30 -2.25 -3.38
C LYS A 70 -24.83 -0.82 -3.49
N LYS A 71 -24.05 0.15 -2.99
CA LYS A 71 -24.38 1.58 -3.01
C LYS A 71 -23.14 2.38 -3.42
N PRO A 72 -23.31 3.61 -3.94
CA PRO A 72 -22.17 4.46 -4.30
C PRO A 72 -21.22 4.67 -3.11
N VAL A 73 -19.92 4.53 -3.38
CA VAL A 73 -18.83 4.83 -2.46
C VAL A 73 -18.17 6.14 -2.90
N VAL A 74 -18.11 7.13 -2.01
CA VAL A 74 -17.47 8.42 -2.29
C VAL A 74 -16.34 8.63 -1.29
N PRO A 75 -15.07 8.64 -1.72
CA PRO A 75 -13.93 8.92 -0.85
C PRO A 75 -14.06 10.30 -0.19
N LYS A 76 -13.66 10.43 1.09
CA LYS A 76 -13.75 11.70 1.83
C LYS A 76 -12.46 12.13 2.50
N VAL A 77 -11.86 11.24 3.28
CA VAL A 77 -10.61 11.54 3.98
C VAL A 77 -9.74 10.31 3.92
N ASN A 78 -8.46 10.53 3.72
CA ASN A 78 -7.45 9.51 3.88
C ASN A 78 -6.23 10.15 4.56
N THR A 79 -5.76 9.56 5.65
CA THR A 79 -4.65 10.11 6.45
C THR A 79 -3.72 9.00 6.86
N LEU A 80 -2.43 9.22 6.64
CA LEU A 80 -1.37 8.35 7.15
C LEU A 80 -0.89 8.94 8.46
N VAL A 81 -0.92 8.13 9.50
CA VAL A 81 -0.48 8.47 10.85
C VAL A 81 0.77 7.67 11.14
N THR A 82 1.84 8.36 11.50
CA THR A 82 3.12 7.76 11.87
C THR A 82 3.62 8.38 13.17
N SER A 83 4.76 7.90 13.67
CA SER A 83 5.45 8.56 14.80
C SER A 83 5.93 9.98 14.48
N HIS A 84 6.05 10.32 13.19
CA HIS A 84 6.53 11.63 12.72
C HIS A 84 5.41 12.62 12.44
N GLY A 85 4.15 12.18 12.41
CA GLY A 85 3.01 13.06 12.27
C GLY A 85 1.82 12.46 11.54
N ARG A 86 0.96 13.34 11.05
CA ARG A 86 -0.25 13.02 10.30
C ARG A 86 -0.17 13.64 8.92
N PHE A 87 -0.23 12.81 7.89
CA PHE A 87 -0.05 13.20 6.50
C PHE A 87 -1.37 13.01 5.75
N PRO A 88 -1.99 14.07 5.20
CA PRO A 88 -3.17 13.93 4.37
C PRO A 88 -2.81 13.28 3.03
N GLY A 89 -3.61 12.30 2.61
CA GLY A 89 -3.40 11.59 1.36
C GLY A 89 -4.24 12.16 0.22
N LYS A 90 -3.86 11.83 -1.02
CA LYS A 90 -4.63 12.10 -2.23
C LYS A 90 -5.16 10.78 -2.79
N PHE A 91 -6.44 10.74 -3.18
CA PHE A 91 -6.96 9.59 -3.90
C PHE A 91 -6.53 9.62 -5.37
N ARG A 92 -6.33 8.44 -5.95
CA ARG A 92 -5.96 8.24 -7.35
C ARG A 92 -6.93 7.28 -8.02
N GLU A 93 -6.95 7.31 -9.35
CA GLU A 93 -7.87 6.51 -10.16
C GLU A 93 -7.31 5.13 -10.48
N THR A 94 -5.99 4.96 -10.46
CA THR A 94 -5.29 3.71 -10.81
C THR A 94 -4.63 3.08 -9.59
N PRO A 95 -4.64 1.74 -9.43
CA PRO A 95 -3.95 1.05 -8.34
C PRO A 95 -2.45 0.84 -8.62
N HIS A 96 -1.67 0.62 -7.55
CA HIS A 96 -0.24 0.25 -7.58
C HIS A 96 -0.09 -1.27 -7.50
N SER A 97 -0.94 -1.94 -6.71
CA SER A 97 -0.72 -3.33 -6.31
C SER A 97 -1.95 -4.23 -6.44
N LEU A 98 -3.15 -3.65 -6.46
CA LEU A 98 -4.39 -4.39 -6.72
C LEU A 98 -4.74 -4.35 -8.21
N PRO A 99 -5.49 -5.35 -8.74
CA PRO A 99 -5.78 -5.42 -10.16
C PRO A 99 -6.63 -4.22 -10.63
N ALA A 100 -6.25 -3.65 -11.78
CA ALA A 100 -6.87 -2.46 -12.37
C ALA A 100 -8.29 -2.72 -12.93
N ASP A 101 -8.73 -3.97 -13.01
CA ASP A 101 -10.05 -4.38 -13.51
C ASP A 101 -11.17 -4.25 -12.46
N ALA A 102 -10.87 -3.69 -11.28
CA ALA A 102 -11.88 -3.27 -10.30
C ALA A 102 -12.93 -2.35 -10.94
N ALA A 103 -12.54 -1.51 -11.92
CA ALA A 103 -13.45 -0.64 -12.67
C ALA A 103 -14.45 -1.40 -13.56
N SER A 104 -14.19 -2.68 -13.86
CA SER A 104 -15.03 -3.52 -14.72
C SER A 104 -16.16 -4.23 -13.94
N HIS A 105 -16.16 -4.11 -12.62
CA HIS A 105 -17.11 -4.77 -11.73
C HIS A 105 -17.89 -3.73 -10.93
N PRO A 106 -19.20 -3.52 -11.19
CA PRO A 106 -19.98 -2.47 -10.55
C PRO A 106 -20.07 -2.59 -9.02
N GLU A 107 -19.84 -3.78 -8.48
CA GLU A 107 -19.80 -4.08 -7.04
C GLU A 107 -18.42 -3.85 -6.38
N LYS A 108 -17.41 -3.44 -7.15
CA LYS A 108 -16.06 -3.17 -6.68
C LYS A 108 -15.73 -1.69 -6.80
N VAL A 109 -15.18 -1.11 -5.73
CA VAL A 109 -14.71 0.27 -5.73
C VAL A 109 -13.29 0.32 -5.21
N LEU A 110 -12.41 0.96 -5.98
CA LEU A 110 -11.04 1.22 -5.57
C LEU A 110 -10.96 2.53 -4.79
N LEU A 111 -10.39 2.44 -3.59
CA LEU A 111 -9.92 3.57 -2.78
C LEU A 111 -8.40 3.52 -2.77
N ALA A 112 -7.79 3.93 -3.88
CA ALA A 112 -6.34 4.00 -4.04
C ALA A 112 -5.85 5.37 -3.59
N ALA A 113 -4.80 5.43 -2.78
CA ALA A 113 -4.32 6.71 -2.27
C ALA A 113 -2.82 6.78 -2.01
N ASP A 114 -2.29 7.98 -2.19
CA ASP A 114 -0.87 8.28 -2.05
C ASP A 114 -0.62 9.37 -1.02
N TRP A 115 0.55 9.28 -0.38
CA TRP A 115 1.10 10.28 0.52
C TRP A 115 2.49 10.64 0.07
N GLU A 116 2.75 11.93 -0.07
CA GLU A 116 4.06 12.48 -0.41
C GLU A 116 4.68 13.10 0.85
N PHE A 117 5.98 12.90 1.03
CA PHE A 117 6.78 13.47 2.12
C PHE A 117 7.73 14.54 1.57
N PRO A 118 8.24 15.44 2.43
CA PRO A 118 9.33 16.32 2.08
C PRO A 118 10.52 15.52 1.52
N LYS A 119 11.06 15.93 0.36
CA LYS A 119 12.10 15.18 -0.38
C LYS A 119 13.44 15.08 0.35
N ASP A 120 13.64 15.90 1.35
CA ASP A 120 14.79 15.88 2.26
C ASP A 120 14.67 14.81 3.35
N THR A 121 13.55 14.07 3.39
CA THR A 121 13.31 12.96 4.32
C THR A 121 13.03 11.67 3.57
N THR A 122 13.37 10.52 4.17
CA THR A 122 13.20 9.21 3.52
C THR A 122 12.02 8.43 4.12
N LEU A 123 11.40 7.56 3.33
CA LEU A 123 10.26 6.74 3.79
C LEU A 123 10.53 5.82 4.99
N PRO A 124 11.64 5.06 5.05
CA PRO A 124 11.90 4.22 6.20
C PRO A 124 11.86 4.97 7.52
N GLU A 125 12.27 6.24 7.52
CA GLU A 125 12.20 7.14 8.66
C GLU A 125 10.76 7.61 8.88
N ASN A 126 10.13 8.25 7.88
CA ASN A 126 8.79 8.84 8.03
C ASN A 126 7.71 7.83 8.44
N LEU A 127 7.79 6.58 7.97
CA LEU A 127 6.81 5.53 8.30
C LEU A 127 6.86 5.11 9.78
N GLY A 128 8.04 5.19 10.41
CA GLY A 128 8.27 4.62 11.74
C GLY A 128 8.03 3.11 11.79
N GLU A 129 7.81 2.58 12.99
CA GLU A 129 7.63 1.14 13.21
C GLU A 129 6.20 0.65 12.97
N SER A 130 5.20 1.53 13.12
CA SER A 130 3.78 1.15 13.10
C SER A 130 2.90 2.24 12.45
N PRO A 131 3.04 2.48 11.14
CA PRO A 131 2.19 3.44 10.44
C PRO A 131 0.73 2.94 10.42
N THR A 132 -0.22 3.88 10.47
CA THR A 132 -1.65 3.60 10.40
C THR A 132 -2.30 4.46 9.34
N VAL A 133 -3.08 3.83 8.46
CA VAL A 133 -3.91 4.52 7.48
C VAL A 133 -5.34 4.63 8.03
N GLU A 134 -5.85 5.85 8.08
CA GLU A 134 -7.23 6.18 8.42
C GLU A 134 -8.00 6.54 7.16
N VAL A 135 -9.00 5.74 6.79
CA VAL A 135 -9.84 5.97 5.61
C VAL A 135 -11.26 6.31 6.04
N SER A 136 -11.85 7.34 5.42
CA SER A 136 -13.28 7.61 5.51
C SER A 136 -13.89 7.87 4.15
N PHE A 137 -15.13 7.39 3.97
CA PHE A 137 -15.89 7.50 2.74
C PHE A 137 -17.39 7.60 3.07
N LEU A 138 -18.20 8.03 2.10
CA LEU A 138 -19.65 7.89 2.14
C LEU A 138 -20.06 6.61 1.42
N TYR A 139 -21.00 5.87 1.98
CA TYR A 139 -21.64 4.71 1.36
C TYR A 139 -23.14 4.92 1.32
N GLY A 140 -23.68 5.22 0.14
CA GLY A 140 -25.09 5.60 -0.01
C GLY A 140 -25.51 6.77 0.89
N GLY A 141 -24.59 7.71 1.14
CA GLY A 141 -24.80 8.89 2.00
C GLY A 141 -24.41 8.69 3.48
N GLU A 142 -24.19 7.46 3.94
CA GLU A 142 -23.74 7.19 5.31
C GLU A 142 -22.22 7.32 5.43
N ARG A 143 -21.72 8.05 6.43
CA ARG A 143 -20.27 8.10 6.70
C ARG A 143 -19.78 6.79 7.30
N ARG A 144 -18.76 6.22 6.68
CA ARG A 144 -18.04 5.04 7.15
C ARG A 144 -16.56 5.33 7.29
N ASN A 145 -15.91 4.58 8.16
CA ASN A 145 -14.48 4.65 8.35
C ASN A 145 -13.92 3.24 8.61
N PHE A 146 -12.64 3.08 8.31
CA PHE A 146 -11.82 1.98 8.80
C PHE A 146 -10.40 2.46 8.98
N THR A 147 -9.66 1.72 9.81
CA THR A 147 -8.25 1.95 10.04
C THR A 147 -7.46 0.70 9.70
N VAL A 148 -6.27 0.90 9.15
CA VAL A 148 -5.32 -0.16 8.84
C VAL A 148 -4.01 0.19 9.50
N SER A 149 -3.72 -0.47 10.60
CA SER A 149 -2.39 -0.41 11.21
C SER A 149 -1.49 -1.39 10.48
N TYR A 150 -0.26 -0.98 10.22
CA TYR A 150 0.76 -1.77 9.57
C TYR A 150 1.90 -2.06 10.52
N ARG A 151 2.62 -3.15 10.26
CA ARG A 151 3.89 -3.46 10.92
C ARG A 151 4.95 -3.73 9.87
N ARG A 152 6.22 -3.47 10.21
CA ARG A 152 7.35 -3.87 9.38
C ARG A 152 7.52 -5.39 9.40
N GLU A 153 7.83 -5.95 8.25
CA GLU A 153 8.20 -7.36 8.06
C GLU A 153 9.66 -7.48 7.65
#